data_AF-A0A0S8FYL4-F1
#
_entry.id   AF-A0A0S8FYL4-F1
#
_cell.length_a   1.000
_cell.length_b   1.000
_cell.length_c   1.000
_cell.angle_alpha   90.00
_cell.angle_beta   90.00
_cell.angle_gamma   90.00
#
_symmetry.space_group_name_H-M   'P 1'
#
loop_
_entity.id
_entity.type
_entity.pdbx_description
1 polymer ?
#
loop_
_entity_poly.entity_id
_entity_poly.type
_entity_poly.pdbx_seq_one_letter_code
_entity_poly.pdbx_strand_id
1 'polypeptide(L)'
;MIKQRASELGFELVGFAPAQRPTHADFYLDWLNRGYAGTMAYLGRPDAVKRRLAPSDALPDARSIVVVAMNYHDDDDGPIGDAARPVIARYARGTDYHTVFEEKLEQLAVSLRDTAGAGTSTRCYV
;
A
#
# COMPACT_ATOMS: atom_id res chain seq x y z
N MET A 1 8.22 -10.70 -16.12
CA MET A 1 9.34 -10.16 -15.31
C MET A 1 8.88 -9.50 -14.01
N ILE A 2 8.20 -8.34 -13.99
CA ILE A 2 7.83 -7.66 -12.72
C ILE A 2 7.03 -8.57 -11.78
N LYS A 3 5.98 -9.23 -12.29
CA LYS A 3 5.18 -10.18 -11.51
C LYS A 3 6.00 -11.35 -10.96
N GLN A 4 6.94 -11.85 -11.75
CA GLN A 4 7.84 -12.93 -11.33
C GLN A 4 8.76 -12.46 -10.20
N ARG A 5 9.41 -11.30 -10.36
CA ARG A 5 10.29 -10.75 -9.34
C ARG A 5 9.56 -10.44 -8.04
N ALA A 6 8.36 -9.90 -8.13
CA ALA A 6 7.51 -9.66 -6.96
C ALA A 6 7.09 -10.99 -6.27
N SER A 7 6.78 -12.03 -7.05
CA SER A 7 6.48 -13.37 -6.51
C SER A 7 7.68 -14.00 -5.80
N GLU A 8 8.90 -13.86 -6.35
CA GLU A 8 10.14 -14.29 -5.68
C GLU A 8 10.37 -13.57 -4.34
N LEU A 9 9.90 -12.33 -4.21
CA LEU A 9 9.92 -11.56 -2.97
C LEU A 9 8.77 -11.91 -2.02
N GLY A 10 7.86 -12.80 -2.42
CA GLY A 10 6.72 -13.27 -1.62
C GLY A 10 5.44 -12.45 -1.79
N PHE A 11 5.32 -11.59 -2.79
CA PHE A 11 4.04 -10.97 -3.15
C PHE A 11 3.18 -11.95 -3.96
N GLU A 12 2.00 -12.29 -3.43
CA GLU A 12 1.08 -13.25 -4.05
C GLU A 12 0.29 -12.63 -5.20
N LEU A 13 -0.06 -11.34 -5.10
CA LEU A 13 -0.78 -10.62 -6.14
C LEU A 13 -0.01 -9.39 -6.57
N VAL A 14 -0.07 -9.12 -7.88
CA VAL A 14 0.55 -7.95 -8.50
C VAL A 14 -0.37 -7.40 -9.58
N GLY A 15 -0.77 -6.15 -9.40
CA GLY A 15 -1.58 -5.36 -10.32
C GLY A 15 -0.84 -4.12 -10.82
N PHE A 16 -1.37 -3.53 -11.89
CA PHE A 16 -0.84 -2.31 -12.49
C PHE A 16 -1.99 -1.33 -12.72
N ALA A 17 -1.75 -0.06 -12.41
CA ALA A 17 -2.69 1.03 -12.67
C ALA A 17 -1.96 2.23 -13.30
N PRO A 18 -2.63 3.04 -14.11
CA PRO A 18 -2.06 4.31 -14.57
C PRO A 18 -1.88 5.27 -13.38
N ALA A 19 -0.77 6.01 -13.36
CA ALA A 19 -0.48 7.03 -12.35
C ALA A 19 -1.24 8.34 -12.65
N GLN A 20 -2.57 8.26 -12.64
CA GLN A 20 -3.49 9.36 -12.92
C GLN A 20 -4.45 9.59 -11.75
N ARG A 21 -5.28 10.63 -11.84
CA ARG A 21 -6.34 10.86 -10.85
C ARG A 21 -7.21 9.60 -10.68
N PRO A 22 -7.36 9.05 -9.46
CA PRO A 22 -8.18 7.86 -9.25
C PRO A 22 -9.64 8.10 -9.64
N THR A 23 -10.30 7.07 -10.19
CA THR A 23 -11.72 7.11 -10.56
C THR A 23 -12.64 7.38 -9.37
N HIS A 24 -12.23 6.99 -8.16
CA HIS A 24 -12.99 7.18 -6.92
C HIS A 24 -12.60 8.44 -6.14
N ALA A 25 -11.84 9.36 -6.76
CA ALA A 25 -11.40 10.60 -6.13
C ALA A 25 -12.56 11.46 -5.58
N ASP A 26 -13.64 11.61 -6.36
CA ASP A 26 -14.79 12.43 -5.94
C ASP A 26 -15.54 11.80 -4.78
N PHE A 27 -15.66 10.47 -4.78
CA PHE A 27 -16.24 9.73 -3.66
C PHE A 27 -15.43 9.95 -2.36
N TYR A 28 -14.10 9.88 -2.44
CA TYR A 28 -13.23 10.13 -1.29
C TYR A 28 -13.39 11.55 -0.72
N LEU A 29 -13.48 12.56 -1.59
CA LEU A 29 -13.68 13.94 -1.18
C LEU A 29 -15.05 14.15 -0.52
N ASP A 30 -16.12 13.60 -1.09
CA ASP A 30 -17.46 13.65 -0.49
C ASP A 30 -17.48 12.93 0.88
N TRP A 31 -16.86 11.75 0.96
CA TRP A 31 -16.73 10.99 2.20
C TRP A 31 -16.01 11.78 3.31
N LEU A 32 -14.94 12.50 2.96
CA LEU A 32 -14.25 13.41 3.90
C LEU A 32 -15.14 14.57 4.32
N ASN A 33 -15.82 15.23 3.37
CA ASN A 33 -16.70 16.38 3.65
C ASN A 33 -17.88 16.01 4.56
N ARG A 34 -18.36 14.77 4.50
CA ARG A 34 -19.39 14.24 5.39
C ARG A 34 -18.89 13.88 6.79
N GLY A 35 -17.60 14.03 7.06
CA GLY A 35 -17.02 13.69 8.36
C GLY A 35 -16.92 12.18 8.63
N TYR A 36 -16.98 11.34 7.60
CA TYR A 36 -16.97 9.88 7.77
C TYR A 36 -15.60 9.31 8.14
N ALA A 37 -14.56 10.14 8.17
CA ALA A 37 -13.21 9.75 8.61
C ALA A 37 -13.06 9.53 10.12
N GLY A 38 -14.08 9.85 10.92
CA GLY A 38 -13.99 9.73 12.38
C GLY A 38 -12.79 10.49 12.94
N THR A 39 -11.89 9.78 13.63
CA THR A 39 -10.67 10.36 14.22
C THR A 39 -9.46 10.35 13.28
N MET A 40 -9.58 9.81 12.06
CA MET A 40 -8.47 9.70 11.09
C MET A 40 -8.17 11.03 10.38
N ALA A 41 -7.89 12.08 11.16
CA ALA A 41 -7.65 13.44 10.64
C ALA A 41 -6.50 13.50 9.62
N TYR A 42 -5.56 12.55 9.68
CA TYR A 42 -4.45 12.45 8.72
C TYR A 42 -4.92 12.18 7.29
N LEU A 43 -6.10 11.58 7.08
CA LEU A 43 -6.69 11.38 5.75
C LEU A 43 -7.11 12.71 5.14
N GLY A 44 -7.70 13.62 5.92
CA GLY A 44 -8.21 14.90 5.44
C GLY A 44 -7.16 16.01 5.33
N ARG A 45 -5.90 15.75 5.71
CA ARG A 45 -4.83 16.75 5.59
C ARG A 45 -4.66 17.21 4.14
N PRO A 46 -4.48 18.53 3.87
CA PRO A 46 -4.34 19.04 2.51
C PRO A 46 -3.26 18.32 1.69
N ASP A 47 -2.10 18.01 2.28
CA ASP A 47 -1.01 17.31 1.60
C ASP A 47 -1.30 15.82 1.34
N ALA A 48 -2.10 15.18 2.20
CA ALA A 48 -2.52 13.79 2.02
C ALA A 48 -3.56 13.68 0.90
N VAL A 49 -4.54 14.59 0.88
CA VAL A 49 -5.54 14.67 -0.19
C VAL A 49 -4.86 14.94 -1.52
N LYS A 50 -3.98 15.95 -1.59
CA LYS A 50 -3.27 16.31 -2.83
C LYS A 50 -2.52 15.11 -3.43
N ARG A 51 -1.72 14.40 -2.63
CA ARG A 51 -0.98 13.20 -3.06
C ARG A 51 -1.87 12.05 -3.52
N ARG A 52 -3.03 11.84 -2.88
CA ARG A 52 -4.00 10.80 -3.29
C ARG A 52 -4.68 11.13 -4.61
N LEU A 53 -4.90 12.41 -4.90
CA LEU A 53 -5.54 12.87 -6.13
C LEU A 53 -4.58 12.99 -7.31
N ALA A 54 -3.31 13.28 -7.03
CA ALA A 54 -2.26 13.48 -8.02
C ALA A 54 -1.04 12.64 -7.69
N PRO A 55 -0.91 11.42 -8.25
CA PRO A 55 0.28 10.57 -8.08
C PRO A 55 1.59 11.26 -8.47
N SER A 56 1.54 12.27 -9.35
CA SER A 56 2.69 13.10 -9.72
C SER A 56 3.28 13.91 -8.56
N ASP A 57 2.51 14.19 -7.50
CA ASP A 57 3.04 14.84 -6.29
C ASP A 57 3.90 13.90 -5.44
N ALA A 58 3.70 12.58 -5.60
CA ALA A 58 4.49 11.56 -4.93
C ALA A 58 5.79 11.26 -5.68
N LEU A 59 5.72 11.23 -7.01
CA LEU A 59 6.87 11.04 -7.89
C LEU A 59 6.60 11.81 -9.20
N PRO A 60 7.41 12.84 -9.53
CA PRO A 60 7.30 13.53 -10.81
C PRO A 60 7.38 12.56 -11.99
N ASP A 61 6.60 12.83 -13.03
CA ASP A 61 6.54 12.02 -14.26
C ASP A 61 6.11 10.55 -14.09
N ALA A 62 5.56 10.18 -12.93
CA ALA A 62 5.00 8.85 -12.70
C ALA A 62 3.99 8.48 -13.80
N ARG A 63 4.19 7.30 -14.42
CA ARG A 63 3.32 6.78 -15.49
C ARG A 63 2.46 5.60 -15.03
N SER A 64 2.99 4.80 -14.13
CA SER A 64 2.36 3.57 -13.66
C SER A 64 2.55 3.38 -12.16
N ILE A 65 1.55 2.78 -11.53
CA ILE A 65 1.57 2.31 -10.14
C ILE A 65 1.60 0.79 -10.19
N VAL A 66 2.58 0.18 -9.51
CA VAL A 66 2.62 -1.26 -9.26
C VAL A 66 1.98 -1.50 -7.90
N VAL A 67 0.91 -2.27 -7.86
CA VAL A 67 0.19 -2.61 -6.63
C VAL A 67 0.49 -4.06 -6.30
N VAL A 68 0.86 -4.34 -5.06
CA VAL A 68 1.21 -5.69 -4.60
C VAL A 68 0.36 -6.08 -3.39
N ALA A 69 0.16 -7.38 -3.17
CA ALA A 69 -0.48 -7.88 -1.96
C ALA A 69 0.20 -9.16 -1.46
N MET A 70 0.14 -9.36 -0.14
CA MET A 70 0.54 -10.58 0.56
C MET A 70 -0.63 -11.02 1.44
N ASN A 71 -0.84 -12.33 1.53
CA ASN A 71 -1.80 -12.90 2.45
C ASN A 71 -1.17 -12.98 3.84
N TYR A 72 -1.85 -12.41 4.83
CA TYR A 72 -1.47 -12.50 6.24
C TYR A 72 -2.37 -13.46 7.02
N HIS A 73 -3.21 -14.25 6.32
CA HIS A 73 -4.05 -15.26 6.94
C HIS A 73 -3.19 -16.24 7.75
N ASP A 74 -3.73 -16.56 8.92
CA ASP A 74 -3.15 -17.49 9.87
C ASP A 74 -4.31 -18.34 10.41
N ASP A 75 -4.08 -19.61 10.70
CA ASP A 75 -5.13 -20.52 11.19
C ASP A 75 -5.36 -20.39 12.70
N ASP A 76 -4.52 -19.62 13.41
CA ASP A 76 -4.73 -19.33 14.84
C ASP A 76 -5.86 -18.32 15.05
N ASP A 77 -7.06 -18.76 15.40
CA ASP A 77 -8.18 -17.89 15.78
C ASP A 77 -7.92 -17.04 17.04
N GLY A 78 -6.84 -17.31 17.76
CA GLY A 78 -6.57 -16.75 19.06
C GLY A 78 -7.52 -17.33 20.12
N PRO A 79 -7.50 -16.78 21.34
CA PRO A 79 -8.25 -17.32 22.47
C PRO A 79 -9.73 -16.91 22.44
N ILE A 80 -10.47 -17.27 21.37
CA ILE A 80 -11.89 -16.95 21.25
C ILE A 80 -12.66 -17.57 22.43
N GLY A 81 -13.44 -16.74 23.12
CA GLY A 81 -14.27 -17.16 24.27
C GLY A 81 -13.56 -17.08 25.62
N ASP A 82 -12.28 -16.71 25.67
CA ASP A 82 -11.57 -16.44 26.92
C ASP A 82 -11.68 -14.95 27.28
N ALA A 83 -12.52 -14.63 28.28
CA ALA A 83 -12.70 -13.25 28.74
C ALA A 83 -11.42 -12.62 29.33
N ALA A 84 -10.45 -13.43 29.77
CA ALA A 84 -9.19 -12.94 30.31
C ALA A 84 -8.15 -12.62 29.22
N ARG A 85 -8.36 -13.08 27.98
CA ARG A 85 -7.41 -12.92 26.89
C ARG A 85 -8.08 -12.29 25.67
N PRO A 86 -7.90 -10.98 25.43
CA PRO A 86 -8.49 -10.34 24.25
C PRO A 86 -7.87 -10.87 22.96
N VAL A 87 -8.69 -10.92 21.90
CA VAL A 87 -8.23 -11.27 20.56
C VAL A 87 -7.64 -10.03 19.89
N ILE A 88 -6.39 -10.13 19.43
CA ILE A 88 -5.74 -9.11 18.62
C ILE A 88 -6.07 -9.36 17.15
N ALA A 89 -6.38 -8.30 16.40
CA ALA A 89 -6.63 -8.38 14.96
C ALA A 89 -5.43 -9.02 14.23
N ARG A 90 -5.69 -9.93 13.29
CA ARG A 90 -4.63 -10.72 12.62
C ARG A 90 -3.54 -9.87 11.97
N TYR A 91 -3.90 -8.75 11.34
CA TYR A 91 -2.93 -7.84 10.68
C TYR A 91 -1.96 -7.16 11.67
N ALA A 92 -2.28 -7.16 12.97
CA ALA A 92 -1.48 -6.55 14.02
C ALA A 92 -0.72 -7.60 14.86
N ARG A 93 -0.66 -8.85 14.40
CA ARG A 93 0.10 -9.94 15.03
C ARG A 93 1.47 -10.07 14.35
N GLY A 94 2.50 -10.41 15.13
CA GLY A 94 3.84 -10.62 14.62
C GLY A 94 4.58 -9.33 14.28
N THR A 95 5.43 -9.38 13.25
CA THR A 95 6.22 -8.23 12.78
C THR A 95 5.31 -7.21 12.10
N ASP A 96 5.57 -5.92 12.33
CA ASP A 96 4.85 -4.84 11.67
C ASP A 96 4.94 -5.00 10.13
N TYR A 97 3.78 -5.14 9.49
CA TYR A 97 3.70 -5.33 8.05
C TYR A 97 4.30 -4.16 7.29
N HIS A 98 4.31 -2.95 7.86
CA HIS A 98 4.92 -1.80 7.19
C HIS A 98 6.39 -2.03 6.90
N THR A 99 7.14 -2.54 7.88
CA THR A 99 8.56 -2.86 7.71
C THR A 99 8.77 -3.98 6.69
N VAL A 100 7.96 -5.04 6.77
CA VAL A 100 8.07 -6.18 5.84
C VAL A 100 7.78 -5.74 4.39
N PHE A 101 6.74 -4.94 4.18
CA PHE A 101 6.39 -4.44 2.85
C PHE A 101 7.44 -3.45 2.33
N GLU A 102 7.91 -2.52 3.16
CA GLU A 102 8.90 -1.51 2.75
C GLU A 102 10.19 -2.16 2.25
N GLU A 103 10.75 -3.12 3.02
CA GLU A 103 11.96 -3.85 2.63
C GLU A 103 11.81 -4.61 1.30
N LYS A 104 10.67 -5.27 1.10
CA LYS A 104 10.38 -6.02 -0.13
C LYS A 104 10.11 -5.12 -1.32
N LEU A 105 9.41 -4.01 -1.11
CA LEU A 105 9.14 -3.02 -2.16
C LEU A 105 10.43 -2.36 -2.64
N GLU A 106 11.36 -2.04 -1.74
CA GLU A 106 12.67 -1.50 -2.12
C GLU A 106 13.49 -2.50 -2.94
N GLN A 107 13.49 -3.78 -2.56
CA GLN A 107 14.13 -4.83 -3.37
C GLN A 107 13.51 -4.98 -4.76
N LEU A 108 12.19 -4.88 -4.86
CA LEU A 108 11.49 -4.87 -6.13
C LEU A 108 11.88 -3.64 -6.95
N ALA A 109 11.92 -2.46 -6.32
CA ALA A 109 12.26 -1.20 -6.95
C ALA A 109 13.70 -1.19 -7.50
N VAL A 110 14.67 -1.73 -6.77
CA VAL A 110 16.05 -1.95 -7.27
C VAL A 110 16.01 -2.80 -8.53
N SER A 111 15.34 -3.95 -8.47
CA SER A 111 15.25 -4.89 -9.61
C SER A 111 14.61 -4.25 -10.85
N LEU A 112 13.62 -3.37 -10.65
CA LEU A 112 12.97 -2.62 -11.73
C LEU A 112 13.94 -1.62 -12.38
N ARG A 113 14.68 -0.86 -11.58
CA ARG A 113 15.66 0.12 -12.09
C ARG A 113 16.79 -0.58 -12.86
N ASP A 114 17.27 -1.70 -12.34
CA ASP A 114 18.34 -2.47 -12.99
C ASP A 114 17.91 -3.01 -14.36
N THR A 115 16.63 -3.38 -14.52
CA THR A 115 16.16 -3.96 -15.77
C THR A 115 15.66 -2.92 -16.78
N ALA A 116 14.98 -1.86 -16.32
CA ALA A 116 14.41 -0.84 -17.19
C ALA A 116 15.47 0.18 -17.68
N GLY A 117 16.64 0.24 -17.02
CA GLY A 117 17.77 1.06 -17.45
C GLY A 117 17.77 2.47 -16.88
N ALA A 118 18.80 3.24 -17.28
CA ALA A 118 19.06 4.58 -16.79
C ALA A 118 17.88 5.53 -17.04
N GLY A 119 17.48 6.26 -15.99
CA GLY A 119 16.34 7.20 -16.02
C GLY A 119 15.05 6.66 -15.40
N THR A 120 15.00 5.39 -15.00
CA THR A 120 13.86 4.84 -14.27
C THR A 120 13.84 5.33 -12.82
N SER A 121 12.84 6.11 -12.45
CA SER A 121 12.58 6.54 -11.07
C SER A 121 11.43 5.73 -10.45
N THR A 122 11.56 5.41 -9.17
CA THR A 122 10.54 4.66 -8.40
C THR A 122 10.38 5.27 -7.03
N ARG A 123 9.17 5.17 -6.45
CA ARG A 123 8.89 5.57 -5.07
C ARG A 123 7.99 4.53 -4.41
N CYS A 124 8.44 3.96 -3.29
CA CYS A 124 7.70 2.96 -2.53
C CYS A 124 6.72 3.62 -1.54
N TYR A 125 5.57 2.97 -1.34
CA TYR A 125 4.53 3.33 -0.38
C TYR A 125 3.97 2.06 0.25
N VAL A 126 3.74 2.11 1.55
CA VAL A 126 2.98 1.13 2.33
C VAL A 126 1.75 1.79 2.92
#